data_AF-A0A952LHA9-F1
#
_entry.id   AF-A0A952LHA9-F1
#
_cell.length_a   1.000
_cell.length_b   1.000
_cell.length_c   1.000
_cell.angle_alpha   90.00
_cell.angle_beta   90.00
_cell.angle_gamma   90.00
#
_symmetry.space_group_name_H-M   'P 1'
#
loop_
_entity.id
_entity.type
_entity.pdbx_description
1 polymer ?
#
loop_
_entity_poly.entity_id
_entity_poly.type
_entity_poly.pdbx_seq_one_letter_code
_entity_poly.pdbx_strand_id
1 'polypeptide(L)'
;MSLPRFIGEKEDSYLVLKDQEYNHAVKVLRVKQNDLIEINTLDGNVYLAKVEDIGKNQLIALPIEKIPIKEEEFKITLYQCMPNQLSKIDEIIEPLSQLGVYKLIPVISKNSAVKEQDVVKKLEKWQ
;
A
#
# COMPACT_ATOMS: atom_id res chain seq x y z
N MET A 1 -14.22 12.11 12.35
CA MET A 1 -14.54 11.23 11.21
C MET A 1 -13.27 11.11 10.40
N SER A 2 -12.77 9.90 10.16
CA SER A 2 -11.56 9.71 9.35
C SER A 2 -11.83 10.15 7.92
N LEU A 3 -10.91 10.90 7.33
CA LEU A 3 -10.96 11.21 5.90
C LEU A 3 -10.67 9.93 5.10
N PRO A 4 -11.24 9.78 3.89
CA PRO A 4 -10.91 8.66 3.02
C PRO A 4 -9.44 8.77 2.58
N ARG A 5 -8.72 7.65 2.65
CA ARG A 5 -7.31 7.54 2.28
C ARG A 5 -7.16 6.72 1.00
N PHE A 6 -6.33 7.24 0.09
CA PHE A 6 -6.05 6.65 -1.22
C PHE A 6 -4.54 6.52 -1.44
N ILE A 7 -4.16 5.66 -2.37
CA ILE A 7 -2.79 5.54 -2.86
C ILE A 7 -2.66 6.37 -4.14
N GLY A 8 -1.63 7.22 -4.22
CA GLY A 8 -1.46 8.11 -5.37
C GLY A 8 -0.02 8.42 -5.69
N GLU A 9 0.19 9.16 -6.77
CA GLU A 9 1.50 9.64 -7.20
C GLU A 9 1.60 11.15 -6.99
N LYS A 10 2.82 11.64 -6.71
CA LYS A 10 3.11 13.07 -6.64
C LYS A 10 3.79 13.51 -7.93
N GLU A 11 3.14 14.40 -8.67
CA GLU A 11 3.67 15.04 -9.88
C GLU A 11 3.87 16.54 -9.58
N ASP A 12 5.12 16.96 -9.39
CA ASP A 12 5.53 18.32 -9.01
C ASP A 12 4.77 18.87 -7.77
N SER A 13 3.73 19.67 -8.02
CA SER A 13 2.91 20.37 -7.02
C SER A 13 1.53 19.73 -6.81
N TYR A 14 1.23 18.64 -7.51
CA TYR A 14 -0.08 17.98 -7.50
C TYR A 14 0.04 16.51 -7.08
N LEU A 15 -1.08 15.96 -6.61
CA LEU A 15 -1.26 14.55 -6.31
C LEU A 15 -2.29 13.97 -7.27
N VAL A 16 -1.97 12.80 -7.85
CA VAL A 16 -2.78 12.17 -8.89
C VAL A 16 -3.21 10.78 -8.46
N LEU A 17 -4.51 10.50 -8.55
CA LEU A 17 -5.07 9.15 -8.43
C LEU A 17 -5.41 8.62 -9.82
N LYS A 18 -4.94 7.41 -10.13
CA LYS A 18 -5.17 6.70 -11.40
C LYS A 18 -5.84 5.33 -11.15
N ASP A 19 -6.32 4.71 -12.22
CA ASP A 19 -6.79 3.31 -12.25
C ASP A 19 -7.76 2.90 -11.12
N GLN A 20 -7.34 1.97 -10.24
CA GLN A 20 -8.19 1.43 -9.17
C GLN A 20 -8.54 2.50 -8.13
N GLU A 21 -7.58 3.34 -7.75
CA GLU A 21 -7.76 4.37 -6.73
C GLU A 21 -8.69 5.48 -7.22
N TYR A 22 -8.62 5.85 -8.51
CA TYR A 22 -9.60 6.74 -9.13
C TYR A 22 -11.02 6.16 -9.07
N ASN A 23 -11.20 4.88 -9.41
CA ASN A 23 -12.51 4.24 -9.36
C ASN A 23 -13.05 4.16 -7.92
N HIS A 24 -12.19 3.85 -6.94
CA HIS A 24 -12.55 3.81 -5.54
C HIS A 24 -12.98 5.20 -5.04
N ALA A 25 -12.22 6.26 -5.35
CA ALA A 25 -12.55 7.62 -4.96
C ALA A 25 -13.87 8.12 -5.60
N VAL A 26 -14.03 7.97 -6.91
CA VAL A 26 -15.13 8.62 -7.66
C VAL A 26 -16.39 7.77 -7.72
N LYS A 27 -16.26 6.45 -7.96
CA LYS A 27 -17.46 5.59 -8.15
C LYS A 27 -17.97 5.02 -6.83
N VAL A 28 -17.07 4.64 -5.93
CA VAL A 28 -17.42 4.01 -4.65
C VAL A 28 -17.68 5.07 -3.59
N LEU A 29 -16.69 5.90 -3.30
CA LEU A 29 -16.77 6.91 -2.24
C LEU A 29 -17.40 8.23 -2.68
N ARG A 30 -17.55 8.44 -4.00
CA ARG A 30 -18.23 9.60 -4.60
C ARG A 30 -17.65 10.93 -4.15
N VAL A 31 -16.32 10.96 -4.01
CA VAL A 31 -15.55 12.18 -3.70
C VAL A 31 -15.86 13.26 -4.74
N LYS A 32 -16.05 14.49 -4.29
CA LYS A 32 -16.37 15.65 -5.13
C LYS A 32 -15.22 16.63 -5.17
N GLN A 33 -15.28 17.54 -6.14
CA GLN A 33 -14.41 18.69 -6.19
C GLN A 33 -14.51 19.49 -4.89
N ASN A 34 -13.38 19.95 -4.37
CA ASN A 34 -13.18 20.61 -3.08
C ASN A 34 -13.24 19.73 -1.83
N ASP A 35 -13.49 18.42 -1.94
CA ASP A 35 -13.42 17.52 -0.78
C ASP A 35 -11.96 17.37 -0.30
N LEU A 36 -11.81 17.08 0.98
CA LEU A 36 -10.53 16.75 1.60
C LEU A 36 -10.33 15.23 1.61
N ILE A 37 -9.18 14.78 1.15
CA ILE A 37 -8.79 13.37 1.10
C ILE A 37 -7.34 13.21 1.58
N GLU A 38 -7.00 12.02 2.06
CA GLU A 38 -5.61 11.67 2.38
C GLU A 38 -5.02 10.86 1.22
N ILE A 39 -3.81 11.21 0.80
CA ILE A 39 -3.11 10.50 -0.28
C ILE A 39 -1.76 10.02 0.25
N ASN A 40 -1.55 8.70 0.21
CA ASN A 40 -0.28 8.06 0.49
C ASN A 40 0.51 7.89 -0.82
N THR A 41 1.70 8.46 -0.91
CA THR A 41 2.54 8.46 -2.11
C THR A 41 3.51 7.27 -2.22
N LEU A 42 3.31 6.23 -1.39
CA LEU A 42 4.11 4.97 -1.32
C LEU A 42 5.59 5.14 -0.96
N ASP A 43 6.14 6.34 -1.10
CA ASP A 43 7.44 6.82 -0.63
C ASP A 43 7.46 7.12 0.88
N GLY A 44 6.46 6.62 1.63
CA GLY A 44 6.33 6.82 3.06
C GLY A 44 5.80 8.21 3.44
N ASN A 45 5.23 8.96 2.50
CA ASN A 45 4.60 10.24 2.76
C ASN A 45 3.08 10.15 2.62
N VAL A 46 2.36 10.73 3.57
CA VAL A 46 0.90 10.91 3.48
C VAL A 46 0.63 12.40 3.48
N TYR A 47 -0.22 12.84 2.57
CA TYR A 47 -0.62 14.23 2.41
C TYR A 47 -2.11 14.38 2.65
N LEU A 48 -2.49 15.42 3.38
CA LEU A 48 -3.85 15.94 3.32
C LEU A 48 -3.95 16.75 2.04
N ALA A 49 -4.90 16.41 1.18
CA ALA A 49 -5.05 17.03 -0.13
C ALA A 49 -6.49 17.47 -0.36
N LYS A 50 -6.66 18.55 -1.12
CA LYS A 50 -7.96 19.05 -1.57
C LYS A 50 -8.15 18.69 -3.04
N VAL A 51 -9.27 18.05 -3.36
CA VAL A 51 -9.59 17.70 -4.75
C VAL A 51 -9.80 18.96 -5.56
N GLU A 52 -8.99 19.14 -6.61
CA GLU A 52 -9.02 20.28 -7.50
C GLU A 52 -9.83 19.97 -8.76
N ASP A 53 -9.63 18.80 -9.36
CA ASP A 53 -10.33 18.39 -10.57
C ASP A 53 -10.58 16.87 -10.61
N ILE A 54 -11.70 16.49 -11.23
CA ILE A 54 -12.08 15.09 -11.46
C ILE A 54 -12.27 14.91 -12.96
N GLY A 55 -11.24 14.37 -13.61
CA GLY A 55 -11.27 14.03 -15.02
C GLY A 55 -11.98 12.70 -15.29
N LYS A 56 -11.86 12.17 -16.53
CA LYS A 56 -12.48 10.88 -16.90
C LYS A 56 -11.82 9.66 -16.26
N ASN A 57 -10.49 9.67 -16.13
CA ASN A 57 -9.68 8.54 -15.66
C ASN A 57 -8.67 8.92 -14.57
N GLN A 58 -8.67 10.17 -14.11
CA GLN A 58 -7.75 10.63 -13.10
C GLN A 58 -8.41 11.69 -12.22
N LEU A 59 -7.99 11.74 -10.97
CA LEU A 59 -8.37 12.78 -10.02
C LEU A 59 -7.10 13.55 -9.64
N ILE A 60 -7.18 14.88 -9.70
CA ILE A 60 -6.08 15.79 -9.35
C ILE A 60 -6.43 16.45 -8.01
N ALA A 61 -5.49 16.40 -7.08
CA ALA A 61 -5.61 17.01 -5.77
C ALA A 61 -4.39 17.87 -5.44
N LEU A 62 -4.64 18.99 -4.75
CA LEU A 62 -3.61 19.89 -4.25
C LEU A 62 -3.19 19.48 -2.83
N PRO A 63 -1.91 19.21 -2.56
CA PRO A 63 -1.43 18.95 -1.21
C PRO A 63 -1.55 20.21 -0.34
N ILE A 64 -2.26 20.11 0.78
CA ILE A 64 -2.41 21.17 1.78
C ILE A 64 -1.29 21.06 2.82
N GLU A 65 -1.13 19.86 3.37
CA GLU A 65 -0.12 19.59 4.39
C GLU A 65 0.37 18.14 4.30
N LYS A 66 1.62 17.93 4.75
CA LYS A 66 2.18 16.60 4.93
C LYS A 66 1.80 16.10 6.32
N ILE A 67 1.08 14.99 6.37
CA ILE A 67 0.72 14.34 7.63
C ILE A 67 1.99 13.65 8.16
N PRO A 68 2.46 14.00 9.38
CA PRO A 68 3.62 13.34 9.96
C PRO A 68 3.26 11.89 10.26
N ILE A 69 3.89 10.98 9.55
CA ILE A 69 3.83 9.55 9.87
C ILE A 69 4.89 9.33 10.94
N LYS A 70 4.46 8.83 12.09
CA LYS A 70 5.39 8.33 13.09
C LYS A 70 5.99 7.04 12.54
N GLU A 71 7.22 7.10 12.03
CA GLU A 71 7.97 5.88 11.78
C GLU A 71 8.08 5.09 13.08
N GLU A 72 7.84 3.78 13.02
CA GLU A 72 8.05 2.93 14.17
C GLU A 72 9.53 2.97 14.57
N GLU A 73 9.80 3.11 15.87
CA GLU A 73 11.18 3.20 16.39
C GLU A 73 11.97 1.91 16.17
N PHE A 74 11.29 0.81 15.83
CA PHE A 74 11.89 -0.50 15.57
C PHE A 74 11.46 -1.04 14.22
N LYS A 75 12.35 -1.81 13.57
CA LYS A 75 12.07 -2.49 12.29
C LYS A 75 12.02 -3.99 12.51
N ILE A 76 10.86 -4.60 12.32
CA ILE A 76 10.72 -6.06 12.42
C ILE A 76 11.08 -6.70 11.08
N THR A 77 12.14 -7.52 11.07
CA THR A 77 12.46 -8.41 9.95
C THR A 77 12.04 -9.84 10.31
N LEU A 78 11.01 -10.35 9.65
CA LEU A 78 10.47 -11.69 9.87
C LEU A 78 11.16 -12.70 8.94
N TYR A 79 11.96 -13.59 9.51
CA TYR A 79 12.47 -14.76 8.81
C TYR A 79 11.45 -15.90 8.95
N GLN A 80 10.69 -16.16 7.88
CA GLN A 80 9.63 -17.16 7.90
C GLN A 80 10.05 -18.41 7.16
N CYS A 81 10.13 -19.54 7.87
CA CYS A 81 10.28 -20.85 7.24
C CYS A 81 9.06 -21.13 6.36
N MET A 82 9.29 -21.50 5.11
CA MET A 82 8.21 -21.67 4.14
C MET A 82 7.38 -22.92 4.48
N PRO A 83 6.05 -22.76 4.64
CA PRO A 83 5.16 -23.87 4.92
C PRO A 83 5.04 -24.78 3.70
N ASN A 84 4.63 -26.04 3.91
CA ASN A 84 4.38 -26.99 2.83
C ASN A 84 3.36 -26.47 1.79
N GLN A 85 2.44 -25.62 2.24
CA GLN A 85 1.44 -24.95 1.40
C GLN A 85 1.72 -23.45 1.37
N LEU A 86 2.27 -22.95 0.26
CA LEU A 86 2.60 -21.53 0.10
C LEU A 86 1.37 -20.60 0.11
N SER A 87 0.17 -21.13 -0.11
CA SER A 87 -1.09 -20.37 0.04
C SER A 87 -1.27 -19.78 1.44
N LYS A 88 -0.69 -20.39 2.47
CA LYS A 88 -0.71 -19.84 3.83
C LYS A 88 0.07 -18.53 3.94
N ILE A 89 1.10 -18.33 3.12
CA ILE A 89 1.82 -17.05 3.07
C ILE A 89 0.96 -15.98 2.38
N ASP A 90 0.24 -16.36 1.32
CA ASP A 90 -0.71 -15.48 0.64
C ASP A 90 -1.76 -14.92 1.63
N GLU A 91 -2.19 -15.71 2.61
CA GLU A 91 -3.18 -15.33 3.63
C GLU A 91 -2.63 -14.40 4.73
N ILE A 92 -1.34 -14.49 5.06
CA ILE A 92 -0.75 -13.73 6.20
C ILE A 92 -0.01 -12.48 5.76
N ILE A 93 0.28 -12.28 4.48
CA ILE A 93 1.06 -11.13 4.00
C ILE A 93 0.42 -9.80 4.36
N GLU A 94 -0.88 -9.66 4.13
CA GLU A 94 -1.62 -8.46 4.48
C GLU A 94 -1.60 -8.22 6.01
N PRO A 95 -1.94 -9.20 6.87
CA PRO A 95 -1.78 -9.07 8.31
C PRO A 95 -0.36 -8.69 8.75
N LEU A 96 0.69 -9.26 8.15
CA LEU A 96 2.07 -8.93 8.48
C LEU A 96 2.39 -7.46 8.15
N SER A 97 1.93 -6.97 6.99
CA SER A 97 2.06 -5.56 6.61
C SER A 97 1.30 -4.64 7.57
N GLN A 98 0.10 -5.02 8.01
CA GLN A 98 -0.71 -4.23 8.95
C GLN A 98 -0.10 -4.19 10.36
N LEU A 99 0.63 -5.25 10.76
CA LEU A 99 1.33 -5.35 12.04
C LEU A 99 2.69 -4.63 12.05
N GLY A 100 3.06 -3.92 10.98
CA GLY A 100 4.31 -3.16 10.92
C GLY A 100 5.55 -4.03 10.62
N VAL A 101 5.38 -5.23 10.04
CA VAL A 101 6.53 -6.02 9.60
C VAL A 101 7.22 -5.30 8.45
N TYR A 102 8.43 -4.82 8.73
CA TYR A 102 9.23 -4.06 7.76
C TYR A 102 9.71 -4.93 6.60
N LYS A 103 10.07 -6.19 6.87
CA LYS A 103 10.59 -7.10 5.84
C LYS A 103 10.25 -8.55 6.16
N LEU A 104 9.70 -9.25 5.18
CA LEU A 104 9.54 -10.70 5.18
C LEU A 104 10.68 -11.36 4.39
N ILE A 105 11.39 -12.30 5.01
CA ILE A 105 12.44 -13.10 4.36
C ILE A 105 11.99 -14.56 4.35
N PRO A 106 11.62 -15.11 3.19
CA PRO A 106 11.36 -16.53 3.06
C PRO A 106 12.61 -17.37 3.33
N VAL A 107 12.47 -18.40 4.16
CA VAL A 107 13.56 -19.32 4.52
C VAL A 107 13.19 -20.75 4.12
N ILE A 108 14.07 -21.40 3.35
CA ILE A 108 14.04 -22.85 3.12
C ILE A 108 14.94 -23.51 4.15
N SER A 109 14.35 -24.30 5.04
CA SER A 109 15.07 -25.03 6.09
C SER A 109 15.28 -26.50 5.71
N LYS A 110 16.09 -27.22 6.49
CA LYS A 110 16.30 -28.68 6.31
C LYS A 110 14.99 -29.48 6.27
N ASN A 111 13.96 -29.03 6.98
CA ASN A 111 12.68 -29.74 7.10
C ASN A 111 11.58 -29.15 6.20
N SER A 112 11.91 -28.20 5.32
CA SER A 112 10.95 -27.60 4.39
C SER A 112 10.65 -28.56 3.25
N ALA A 113 9.37 -28.86 3.00
CA ALA A 113 8.96 -29.72 1.88
C ALA A 113 8.85 -28.97 0.54
N VAL A 114 8.87 -27.64 0.57
CA VAL A 114 8.79 -26.78 -0.62
C VAL A 114 10.16 -26.59 -1.28
N LYS A 115 10.17 -26.49 -2.61
CA LYS A 115 11.38 -26.18 -3.37
C LYS A 115 11.56 -24.67 -3.47
N GLU A 116 12.80 -24.24 -3.50
CA GLU A 116 13.17 -22.83 -3.70
C GLU A 116 12.49 -22.21 -4.92
N GLN A 117 12.46 -22.93 -6.05
CA GLN A 117 11.84 -22.47 -7.29
C GLN A 117 10.35 -22.11 -7.14
N ASP A 118 9.62 -22.82 -6.29
CA ASP A 118 8.19 -22.57 -6.06
C ASP A 118 7.97 -21.29 -5.24
N VAL A 119 8.90 -21.00 -4.33
CA VAL A 119 8.90 -19.75 -3.53
C VAL A 119 9.28 -18.57 -4.41
N VAL A 120 10.30 -18.69 -5.25
CA VAL A 120 10.73 -17.61 -6.16
C VAL A 120 9.59 -17.16 -7.08
N LYS A 121 8.79 -18.09 -7.61
CA LYS A 121 7.61 -17.78 -8.43
C LYS A 121 6.51 -17.00 -7.71
N LYS A 122 6.51 -17.03 -6.37
CA LYS A 122 5.52 -16.34 -5.54
C LYS A 122 5.99 -14.97 -5.06
N LEU A 123 7.29 -14.67 -5.14
CA LEU A 123 7.85 -13.41 -4.61
C LEU A 123 7.21 -12.17 -5.22
N GLU A 124 6.98 -12.14 -6.54
CA GLU A 124 6.34 -11.00 -7.21
C GLU A 124 4.90 -10.76 -6.73
N LYS A 125 4.18 -11.83 -6.36
CA LYS A 125 2.82 -11.71 -5.81
C LYS A 125 2.83 -11.17 -4.37
N TRP A 126 3.92 -11.39 -3.65
CA TRP A 126 4.07 -11.07 -2.23
C TRP A 126 4.61 -9.67 -1.97
N GLN A 127 5.12 -9.02 -3.02
CA GLN A 127 5.55 -7.63 -3.02
C GLN A 127 4.36 -6.69 -3.25
#